data_AF-A0A497P6L6-F1
#
_entry.id   AF-A0A497P6L6-F1
#
_cell.length_a   1.000
_cell.length_b   1.000
_cell.length_c   1.000
_cell.angle_alpha   90.00
_cell.angle_beta   90.00
_cell.angle_gamma   90.00
#
_symmetry.space_group_name_H-M   'P 1'
#
loop_
_entity.id
_entity.type
_entity.pdbx_description
1 polymer ?
#
loop_
_entity_poly.entity_id
_entity_poly.type
_entity_poly.pdbx_seq_one_letter_code
_entity_poly.pdbx_strand_id
1 'polypeptide(L)'
;MNPSDQRRRGNVDAKVLDTIKTVLIQIFEDESMEITFKIIKERYGLEVKDIPKRSQVFSQALLSLFGEGAAIIEDLILEKLYSDFKMDLKWKESYKFSNYIEDLTQSPPSA
;
A
#
# COMPACT_ATOMS: atom_id res chain seq x y z
N MET A 1 2.40 -12.17 20.69
CA MET A 1 1.39 -11.33 20.04
C MET A 1 0.02 -11.92 20.36
N ASN A 2 -0.95 -11.11 20.82
CA ASN A 2 -2.25 -11.60 21.28
C ASN A 2 -3.18 -11.89 20.06
N PRO A 3 -4.06 -12.92 20.10
CA PRO A 3 -5.06 -13.17 19.05
C PRO A 3 -5.86 -11.95 18.58
N SER A 4 -6.15 -11.01 19.48
CA SER A 4 -6.83 -9.75 19.16
C SER A 4 -5.98 -8.83 18.27
N ASP A 5 -4.67 -8.75 18.51
CA ASP A 5 -3.73 -7.96 17.71
C ASP A 5 -3.61 -8.54 16.29
N GLN A 6 -3.67 -9.86 16.18
CA GLN A 6 -3.54 -10.55 14.89
C GLN A 6 -4.78 -10.38 14.01
N ARG A 7 -5.99 -10.42 14.60
CA ARG A 7 -7.24 -10.08 13.89
C ARG A 7 -7.25 -8.62 13.45
N ARG A 8 -6.82 -7.71 14.33
CA ARG A 8 -6.73 -6.27 14.03
C ARG A 8 -5.76 -5.99 12.87
N ARG A 9 -4.57 -6.59 12.91
CA ARG A 9 -3.56 -6.47 11.83
C ARG A 9 -4.08 -7.02 10.51
N GLY A 10 -4.77 -8.16 10.53
CA GLY A 10 -5.41 -8.71 9.33
C GLY A 10 -6.42 -7.76 8.68
N ASN A 11 -7.20 -7.04 9.49
CA ASN A 11 -8.15 -6.04 8.99
C ASN A 11 -7.45 -4.83 8.37
N VAL A 12 -6.35 -4.34 8.97
CA VAL A 12 -5.56 -3.24 8.40
C VAL A 12 -4.91 -3.69 7.09
N ASP A 13 -4.27 -4.87 7.06
CA ASP A 13 -3.65 -5.41 5.84
C ASP A 13 -4.67 -5.55 4.72
N ALA A 14 -5.88 -6.05 5.02
CA ALA A 14 -6.97 -6.16 4.05
C ALA A 14 -7.39 -4.79 3.51
N LYS A 15 -7.49 -3.78 4.39
CA LYS A 15 -7.86 -2.42 3.98
C LYS A 15 -6.77 -1.76 3.12
N VAL A 16 -5.49 -1.95 3.48
CA VAL A 16 -4.35 -1.51 2.65
C VAL A 16 -4.43 -2.11 1.24
N LEU A 17 -4.68 -3.42 1.15
CA LEU A 17 -4.81 -4.10 -0.15
C LEU A 17 -5.98 -3.57 -0.97
N ASP A 18 -7.14 -3.38 -0.34
CA ASP A 18 -8.34 -2.86 -0.98
C ASP A 18 -8.12 -1.45 -1.54
N THR A 19 -7.50 -0.57 -0.76
CA THR A 19 -7.19 0.79 -1.20
C THR A 19 -6.17 0.80 -2.34
N ILE A 20 -5.11 -0.01 -2.28
CA ILE A 20 -4.12 -0.12 -3.36
C ILE A 20 -4.80 -0.57 -4.67
N LYS A 21 -5.63 -1.61 -4.61
CA LYS A 21 -6.38 -2.07 -5.79
C LYS A 21 -7.29 -0.98 -6.33
N THR A 22 -8.01 -0.29 -5.44
CA THR A 22 -8.93 0.78 -5.82
C THR A 22 -8.21 1.91 -6.55
N VAL A 23 -7.09 2.40 -6.00
CA VAL A 23 -6.33 3.49 -6.63
C VAL A 23 -5.75 3.03 -7.97
N LEU A 24 -5.20 1.82 -8.05
CA LEU A 24 -4.66 1.31 -9.31
C LEU A 24 -5.75 1.13 -10.38
N ILE A 25 -6.96 0.67 -10.04
CA ILE A 25 -8.10 0.60 -10.97
C ILE A 25 -8.58 1.99 -11.42
N GLN A 26 -8.43 3.01 -10.57
CA GLN A 26 -8.80 4.38 -10.94
C GLN A 26 -7.80 5.01 -11.92
N ILE A 27 -6.54 4.62 -11.85
CA ILE A 27 -5.47 5.11 -12.72
C ILE A 27 -5.38 4.27 -14.01
N PHE A 28 -5.56 2.96 -13.87
CA PHE A 28 -5.40 1.97 -14.92
C PHE A 28 -6.71 1.20 -15.09
N GLU A 29 -7.06 0.84 -16.32
CA GLU A 29 -8.14 -0.13 -16.56
C GLU A 29 -7.81 -1.50 -15.92
N ASP A 30 -8.83 -2.30 -15.62
CA ASP A 30 -8.70 -3.57 -14.88
C ASP A 30 -7.64 -4.50 -15.50
N GLU A 31 -7.60 -4.63 -16.83
CA GLU A 31 -6.62 -5.48 -17.53
C GLU A 31 -5.18 -5.01 -17.30
N SER A 32 -4.95 -3.70 -17.28
CA SER A 32 -3.61 -3.12 -17.05
C SER A 32 -3.16 -3.29 -15.61
N MET A 33 -4.10 -3.26 -14.65
CA MET A 33 -3.83 -3.53 -13.24
C MET A 33 -3.42 -4.99 -13.02
N GLU A 34 -4.10 -5.95 -13.65
CA GLU A 34 -3.73 -7.37 -13.57
C GLU A 34 -2.34 -7.64 -14.17
N ILE A 35 -2.03 -7.05 -15.32
CA ILE A 35 -0.69 -7.14 -15.94
C ILE A 35 0.37 -6.55 -15.01
N THR A 36 0.08 -5.41 -14.38
CA THR A 36 1.00 -4.77 -13.42
C THR A 36 1.30 -5.71 -12.25
N PHE A 37 0.28 -6.30 -11.63
CA PHE A 37 0.49 -7.24 -10.53
C PHE A 37 1.21 -8.52 -10.96
N LYS A 38 0.96 -8.99 -12.18
CA LYS A 38 1.68 -10.13 -12.75
C LYS A 38 3.17 -9.81 -12.90
N ILE A 39 3.53 -8.65 -13.45
CA ILE A 39 4.92 -8.22 -13.59
C ILE A 39 5.59 -8.08 -12.22
N ILE A 40 4.89 -7.49 -11.24
CA ILE A 40 5.40 -7.34 -9.87
C ILE A 40 5.68 -8.71 -9.25
N LYS A 41 4.76 -9.67 -9.41
CA LYS A 41 4.95 -11.04 -8.93
C LYS A 41 6.15 -11.72 -9.59
N GLU A 42 6.24 -11.67 -10.92
CA GLU A 42 7.29 -12.36 -11.69
C GLU A 42 8.68 -11.76 -11.47
N ARG A 43 8.80 -10.43 -11.41
CA ARG A 43 10.10 -9.74 -11.30
C ARG A 43 10.57 -9.50 -9.87
N TYR A 44 9.65 -9.32 -8.92
CA TYR A 44 9.98 -8.95 -7.53
C TYR A 44 9.61 -10.05 -6.52
N GLY A 45 9.02 -11.15 -6.98
CA GLY A 45 8.55 -12.23 -6.11
C GLY A 45 7.55 -11.73 -5.06
N LEU A 46 6.76 -10.71 -5.41
CA LEU A 46 5.82 -10.05 -4.50
C LEU A 46 4.39 -10.42 -4.88
N GLU A 47 3.78 -11.31 -4.09
CA GLU A 47 2.35 -11.59 -4.21
C GLU A 47 1.54 -10.38 -3.71
N VAL A 48 0.40 -10.14 -4.36
CA VAL A 48 -0.48 -9.01 -4.01
C VAL A 48 -0.80 -9.00 -2.51
N LYS A 49 -1.16 -10.15 -1.93
CA LYS A 49 -1.49 -10.30 -0.50
C LYS A 49 -0.35 -9.91 0.46
N ASP A 50 0.89 -9.91 -0.01
CA ASP A 50 2.08 -9.64 0.81
C ASP A 50 2.52 -8.17 0.73
N ILE A 51 1.89 -7.36 -0.14
CA ILE A 51 2.19 -5.93 -0.31
C ILE A 51 2.18 -5.15 1.02
N PRO A 52 1.19 -5.28 1.93
CA PRO A 52 1.19 -4.55 3.20
C PRO A 52 2.43 -4.83 4.06
N LYS A 53 2.95 -6.06 3.99
CA LYS A 53 4.13 -6.51 4.77
C LYS A 53 5.45 -6.22 4.07
N ARG A 54 5.43 -6.06 2.76
CA ARG A 54 6.60 -5.83 1.89
C ARG A 54 6.41 -4.55 1.07
N SER A 55 5.85 -3.52 1.68
CA SER A 55 5.50 -2.23 1.04
C SER A 55 6.72 -1.54 0.42
N GLN A 56 7.92 -1.74 0.99
CA GLN A 56 9.18 -1.26 0.41
C GLN A 56 9.50 -1.91 -0.95
N VAL A 57 9.17 -3.20 -1.13
CA VAL A 57 9.36 -3.92 -2.41
C VAL A 57 8.33 -3.43 -3.42
N PHE A 58 7.09 -3.18 -2.96
CA PHE A 58 6.05 -2.62 -3.82
C PHE A 58 6.43 -1.22 -4.35
N SER A 59 6.92 -0.34 -3.47
CA SER A 59 7.42 1.00 -3.84
C SER A 59 8.53 0.94 -4.88
N GLN A 60 9.50 0.04 -4.70
CA GLN A 60 10.56 -0.20 -5.69
C GLN A 60 10.01 -0.68 -7.04
N ALA A 61 9.01 -1.56 -7.01
CA ALA A 61 8.40 -2.06 -8.23
C ALA A 61 7.62 -0.96 -8.97
N LEU A 62 6.87 -0.12 -8.25
CA LEU A 62 6.20 1.05 -8.84
C LEU A 62 7.22 1.98 -9.49
N LEU A 63 8.30 2.33 -8.78
CA LEU A 63 9.36 3.19 -9.31
C LEU A 63 9.99 2.62 -10.58
N SER A 64 10.23 1.31 -10.63
CA SER A 64 10.78 0.66 -11.83
C SER A 64 9.81 0.61 -13.01
N LEU A 65 8.50 0.54 -12.76
CA LEU A 65 7.49 0.41 -13.82
C LEU A 65 7.04 1.77 -14.34
N PHE A 66 6.90 2.74 -13.44
CA PHE A 66 6.26 4.04 -13.72
C PHE A 66 7.23 5.23 -13.59
N GLY A 67 8.49 4.98 -13.26
CA GLY A 67 9.49 6.04 -13.08
C GLY A 67 9.06 7.04 -12.01
N GLU A 68 9.30 8.33 -12.26
CA GLU A 68 8.90 9.41 -11.36
C GLU A 68 7.39 9.47 -11.10
N GLY A 69 6.57 8.94 -12.02
CA GLY A 69 5.12 8.83 -11.84
C GLY A 69 4.70 7.90 -10.69
N ALA A 70 5.61 7.05 -10.19
CA ALA A 70 5.35 6.20 -9.02
C ALA A 70 5.03 7.02 -7.76
N ALA A 71 5.65 8.19 -7.59
CA ALA A 71 5.39 9.05 -6.43
C ALA A 71 3.91 9.49 -6.36
N ILE A 72 3.32 9.83 -7.52
CA ILE A 72 1.91 10.23 -7.61
C ILE A 72 1.00 9.05 -7.20
N ILE A 73 1.33 7.83 -7.63
CA ILE A 73 0.57 6.63 -7.25
C ILE A 73 0.67 6.37 -5.75
N GLU A 74 1.87 6.47 -5.18
CA GLU A 74 2.10 6.32 -3.75
C GLU A 74 1.32 7.36 -2.93
N ASP A 75 1.35 8.61 -3.37
CA ASP A 75 0.63 9.71 -2.70
C ASP A 75 -0.88 9.47 -2.71
N LEU A 76 -1.47 9.11 -3.85
CA LEU A 76 -2.90 8.79 -3.95
C LEU A 76 -3.31 7.61 -3.07
N ILE A 77 -2.46 6.59 -2.94
CA ILE A 77 -2.69 5.46 -2.03
C ILE A 77 -2.70 5.95 -0.58
N LEU A 78 -1.72 6.77 -0.17
CA LEU A 78 -1.62 7.25 1.20
C LEU A 78 -2.76 8.20 1.56
N GLU A 79 -3.09 9.15 0.68
CA GLU A 79 -4.21 10.06 0.88
C GLU A 79 -5.53 9.29 1.08
N LYS A 80 -5.78 8.31 0.21
CA LYS A 80 -6.99 7.48 0.31
C LYS A 80 -6.99 6.62 1.56
N LEU A 81 -5.84 6.03 1.94
CA LEU A 81 -5.74 5.22 3.16
C LEU A 81 -6.05 6.04 4.41
N TYR A 82 -5.38 7.18 4.57
CA TYR A 82 -5.57 8.03 5.75
C TYR A 82 -7.00 8.57 5.82
N SER A 83 -7.59 8.96 4.68
CA SER A 83 -8.99 9.35 4.59
C SER A 83 -9.95 8.22 4.98
N ASP A 84 -9.75 7.01 4.46
CA ASP A 84 -10.56 5.83 4.79
C ASP A 84 -10.48 5.46 6.29
N PHE A 85 -9.34 5.72 6.94
CA PHE A 85 -9.14 5.55 8.38
C PHE A 85 -9.58 6.78 9.21
N LYS A 86 -10.09 7.85 8.58
CA LYS A 86 -10.45 9.12 9.23
C LYS A 86 -9.29 9.76 10.00
N MET A 87 -8.09 9.66 9.43
CA MET A 87 -6.85 10.21 9.97
C MET A 87 -6.33 11.34 9.08
N ASP A 88 -5.63 12.30 9.68
CA ASP A 88 -4.90 13.32 8.93
C ASP A 88 -3.57 12.74 8.43
N LEU A 89 -3.35 12.77 7.12
CA LEU A 89 -2.05 12.47 6.52
C LEU A 89 -1.09 13.62 6.80
N LYS A 90 -0.07 13.36 7.63
CA LYS A 90 1.00 14.31 7.92
C LYS A 90 2.27 13.86 7.22
N TRP A 91 2.66 14.59 6.18
CA TRP A 91 3.92 14.37 5.49
C TRP A 91 5.10 14.62 6.42
N LYS A 92 5.89 13.58 6.69
CA LYS A 92 7.09 13.61 7.50
C LYS A 92 8.31 13.65 6.58
N GLU A 93 9.28 14.51 6.89
CA GLU A 93 10.57 14.49 6.20
C GLU A 93 11.22 13.11 6.36
N SER A 94 11.90 12.63 5.32
CA SER A 94 12.56 11.31 5.22
C SER A 94 11.66 10.06 5.20
N TYR A 95 10.35 10.20 5.44
CA TYR A 95 9.43 9.08 5.31
C TYR A 95 9.26 8.66 3.85
N LYS A 96 9.35 7.36 3.62
CA LYS A 96 8.98 6.72 2.36
C LYS A 96 7.59 6.11 2.48
N PHE A 97 6.98 5.77 1.35
CA PHE A 97 5.70 5.03 1.30
C PHE A 97 5.63 3.87 2.31
N SER A 98 6.69 3.06 2.38
CA SER A 98 6.73 1.91 3.28
C SER A 98 6.63 2.29 4.77
N ASN A 99 7.16 3.44 5.17
CA ASN A 99 7.10 3.90 6.55
C ASN A 99 5.67 4.26 6.95
N TYR A 100 4.88 4.87 6.06
CA TYR A 100 3.48 5.16 6.31
C TYR A 100 2.63 3.88 6.42
N ILE A 101 2.88 2.90 5.54
CA ILE A 101 2.20 1.60 5.62
C ILE A 101 2.59 0.85 6.92
N GLU A 102 3.86 0.94 7.32
CA GLU A 102 4.34 0.35 8.57
C GLU A 102 3.69 1.00 9.79
N ASP A 103 3.61 2.34 9.85
CA ASP A 103 2.92 3.07 10.92
C ASP A 103 1.46 2.60 11.08
N LEU A 104 0.73 2.45 9.96
CA LEU A 104 -0.66 1.96 9.96
C LEU A 104 -0.79 0.52 10.47
N THR A 105 0.19 -0.35 10.14
CA THR A 105 0.13 -1.79 10.46
C THR A 105 0.70 -2.16 11.83
N GLN A 106 1.64 -1.37 12.36
CA GLN A 106 2.26 -1.59 13.68
C GLN A 106 1.58 -0.81 14.80
N SER A 107 1.02 0.36 14.49
CA SER A 107 0.34 1.21 15.46
C SER A 107 -0.95 1.77 14.88
N PRO A 108 -1.97 0.94 14.59
CA PRO A 108 -3.27 1.48 14.24
C PRO A 108 -3.79 2.27 15.45
N PRO A 109 -4.39 3.46 15.23
CA PRO A 109 -4.83 4.30 16.32
C PRO A 109 -5.74 3.50 17.25
N SER A 110 -5.57 3.73 18.55
CA SER A 110 -6.66 3.53 19.49
C SER A 110 -7.79 4.46 19.06
N ALA A 111 -8.75 3.93 18.30
CA ALA A 111 -10.08 4.53 18.19
C ALA A 111 -10.82 4.34 19.53
#